data_AF-A0A239RD86-F1
#
_entry.id   AF-A0A239RD86-F1
#
_cell.length_a   1.000
_cell.length_b   1.000
_cell.length_c   1.000
_cell.angle_alpha   90.00
_cell.angle_beta   90.00
_cell.angle_gamma   90.00
#
_symmetry.space_group_name_H-M   'P 1'
#
loop_
_entity.id
_entity.type
_entity.pdbx_description
1 polymer ?
#
loop_
_entity_poly.entity_id
_entity_poly.type
_entity_poly.pdbx_seq_one_letter_code
_entity_poly.pdbx_strand_id
1 'polypeptide(L)'
;MKKNDYFIDVSSYQPANLASICQQVGTNKTIIKVSEGTSYLSPFRVPQTQTSEPIGYYHFARFGGDVNRAVAEANFFISNLPAKVSYLVCDYEDDASASVQANTNAVIAFMDKCSQAGYKPIYYSYKPYTLEHVNYQQILAKYPNSLWIAAYPNNLYTPDPAWSIFPSMDGIRWWQFTSTGLPDRGLDKNVVLLDDNVTGTGTQSTNFKGEETMDFLFNIKGDPQWNEGTLYFYNGHTNQIRALAHIDEMKIIQQIYKDNNGHDIPSYTWTNQAPWYARFFRALNPDSTSAEIKEAIKATKEQAKATTDAITAEIKKQKDVPQKVEVTIKDDKK
;
A
#
# COMPACT_ATOMS: atom_id res chain seq x y z
N MET A 1 5.90 14.90 -3.16
CA MET A 1 6.20 14.08 -1.97
C MET A 1 6.55 12.67 -2.37
N LYS A 2 7.33 11.99 -1.53
CA LYS A 2 7.76 10.61 -1.67
C LYS A 2 7.19 9.74 -0.54
N LYS A 3 7.05 8.44 -0.79
CA LYS A 3 6.69 7.46 0.22
C LYS A 3 7.58 7.63 1.45
N ASN A 4 6.97 7.56 2.63
CA ASN A 4 7.55 7.81 3.95
C ASN A 4 7.91 9.27 4.26
N ASP A 5 7.64 10.24 3.37
CA ASP A 5 7.66 11.65 3.76
C ASP A 5 6.62 11.90 4.86
N TYR A 6 6.95 12.77 5.81
CA TYR A 6 5.99 13.33 6.76
C TYR A 6 5.51 14.72 6.32
N PHE A 7 4.25 15.01 6.61
CA PHE A 7 3.67 16.35 6.55
C PHE A 7 2.70 16.56 7.72
N ILE A 8 2.39 17.81 8.02
CA ILE A 8 1.37 18.17 9.03
C ILE A 8 0.20 18.85 8.34
N ASP A 9 -0.98 18.73 8.92
CA ASP A 9 -2.11 19.57 8.54
C ASP A 9 -2.49 20.50 9.68
N VAL A 10 -2.95 21.69 9.32
CA VAL A 10 -3.11 22.81 10.25
C VAL A 10 -4.31 23.66 9.90
N SER A 11 -4.87 24.29 10.92
CA SER A 11 -6.01 25.20 10.82
C SER A 11 -5.81 26.40 11.73
N SER A 12 -6.89 27.12 12.05
CA SER A 12 -6.86 28.17 13.07
C SER A 12 -6.61 27.66 14.49
N TYR A 13 -6.62 26.33 14.72
CA TYR A 13 -6.22 25.73 15.99
C TYR A 13 -4.71 25.80 16.24
N GLN A 14 -3.91 25.90 15.16
CA GLN A 14 -2.48 26.11 15.23
C GLN A 14 -2.14 27.60 15.08
N PRO A 15 -0.98 28.06 15.60
CA PRO A 15 -0.56 29.44 15.46
C PRO A 15 -0.41 29.87 14.00
N ALA A 16 -0.50 31.18 13.75
CA ALA A 16 -0.33 31.77 12.43
C ALA A 16 1.08 31.55 11.85
N ASN A 17 2.11 31.54 12.69
CA ASN A 17 3.50 31.26 12.30
C ASN A 17 3.86 29.81 12.67
N LEU A 18 4.18 29.01 11.65
CA LEU A 18 4.47 27.59 11.80
C LEU A 18 5.96 27.27 11.95
N ALA A 19 6.87 28.24 11.83
CA ALA A 19 8.31 27.97 11.77
C ALA A 19 8.81 27.10 12.95
N SER A 20 8.38 27.43 14.17
CA SER A 20 8.76 26.66 15.36
C SER A 20 8.16 25.25 15.37
N ILE A 21 6.90 25.10 14.94
CA ILE A 21 6.23 23.80 14.84
C ILE A 21 6.94 22.93 13.80
N CYS A 22 7.16 23.45 12.60
CA CYS A 22 7.84 22.76 11.50
C CYS A 22 9.25 22.28 11.91
N GLN A 23 9.99 23.12 12.64
CA GLN A 23 11.28 22.74 13.19
C GLN A 23 11.17 21.58 14.18
N GLN A 24 10.20 21.61 15.11
CA GLN A 24 10.01 20.58 16.12
C GLN A 24 9.59 19.23 15.52
N VAL A 25 8.72 19.23 14.50
CA VAL A 25 8.24 17.99 13.87
C VAL A 25 9.16 17.45 12.77
N GLY A 26 10.18 18.20 12.37
CA GLY A 26 11.14 17.80 11.35
C GLY A 26 10.60 17.83 9.91
N THR A 27 9.51 18.55 9.65
CA THR A 27 8.97 18.76 8.31
C THR A 27 8.34 20.15 8.19
N ASN A 28 8.56 20.80 7.04
CA ASN A 28 7.91 22.05 6.66
C ASN A 28 6.72 21.83 5.72
N LYS A 29 6.46 20.58 5.27
CA LYS A 29 5.37 20.26 4.34
C LYS A 29 4.03 20.36 5.06
N THR A 30 3.08 21.09 4.47
CA THR A 30 1.78 21.37 5.10
C THR A 30 0.57 21.17 4.18
N ILE A 31 -0.55 20.75 4.77
CA ILE A 31 -1.89 20.93 4.20
C ILE A 31 -2.66 21.90 5.10
N ILE A 32 -3.11 23.03 4.57
CA ILE A 32 -3.63 24.14 5.40
C ILE A 32 -5.14 24.32 5.18
N LYS A 33 -5.91 24.50 6.26
CA LYS A 33 -7.33 24.85 6.17
C LYS A 33 -7.49 26.21 5.51
N VAL A 34 -8.28 26.27 4.44
CA VAL A 34 -8.61 27.55 3.80
C VAL A 34 -10.03 27.97 4.14
N SER A 35 -10.99 27.06 4.06
CA SER A 35 -12.41 27.41 4.10
C SER A 35 -13.27 26.32 4.74
N GLU A 36 -14.49 26.71 5.12
CA GLU A 36 -15.55 25.83 5.59
C GLU A 36 -16.90 26.40 5.16
N GLY A 37 -17.76 25.54 4.59
CA GLY A 37 -19.00 25.99 3.96
C GLY A 37 -18.75 27.08 2.91
N THR A 38 -19.64 28.05 2.79
CA THR A 38 -19.52 29.14 1.79
C THR A 38 -19.21 30.50 2.42
N SER A 39 -18.76 30.53 3.68
CA SER A 39 -18.62 31.78 4.43
C SER A 39 -17.40 31.85 5.33
N TYR A 40 -16.95 30.74 5.89
CA TYR A 40 -15.79 30.75 6.77
C TYR A 40 -14.49 30.67 5.97
N LEU A 41 -13.56 31.58 6.27
CA LEU A 41 -12.17 31.50 5.83
C LEU A 41 -11.27 31.45 7.05
N SER A 42 -10.29 30.53 7.03
CA SER A 42 -9.27 30.50 8.07
C SER A 42 -8.52 31.85 8.07
N PRO A 43 -8.44 32.55 9.22
CA PRO A 43 -7.68 33.80 9.32
C PRO A 43 -6.18 33.56 9.16
N PHE A 44 -5.71 32.33 9.36
CA PHE A 44 -4.29 31.99 9.34
C PHE A 44 -3.82 31.33 8.04
N ARG A 45 -4.71 31.11 7.06
CA ARG A 45 -4.34 30.46 5.78
C ARG A 45 -3.16 31.14 5.07
N VAL A 46 -3.09 32.47 5.08
CA VAL A 46 -2.01 33.25 4.45
C VAL A 46 -0.71 33.18 5.26
N PRO A 47 -0.67 33.55 6.56
CA PRO A 47 0.58 33.47 7.32
C PRO A 47 1.12 32.03 7.47
N GLN A 48 0.25 31.02 7.57
CA GLN A 48 0.65 29.60 7.58
C GLN A 48 1.28 29.19 6.23
N THR A 49 0.72 29.67 5.11
CA THR A 49 1.31 29.49 3.77
C THR A 49 2.69 30.12 3.67
N GLN A 50 2.88 31.32 4.23
CA GLN A 50 4.15 32.06 4.16
C GLN A 50 5.26 31.49 5.06
N THR A 51 4.90 30.70 6.07
CA THR A 51 5.83 30.18 7.09
C THR A 51 6.02 28.66 7.02
N SER A 52 5.57 28.03 5.94
CA SER A 52 5.72 26.59 5.67
C SER A 52 5.82 26.31 4.16
N GLU A 53 5.88 25.04 3.77
CA GLU A 53 5.87 24.59 2.38
C GLU A 53 4.54 23.87 2.08
N PRO A 54 3.50 24.60 1.68
CA PRO A 54 2.20 23.99 1.43
C PRO A 54 2.25 23.08 0.20
N ILE A 55 1.95 21.81 0.42
CA ILE A 55 1.76 20.80 -0.64
C ILE A 55 0.31 20.79 -1.13
N GLY A 56 -0.60 21.29 -0.30
CA GLY A 56 -2.03 21.32 -0.55
C GLY A 56 -2.78 22.23 0.40
N TYR A 57 -4.07 22.38 0.14
CA TYR A 57 -5.02 23.05 1.02
C TYR A 57 -6.23 22.15 1.24
N TYR A 58 -6.96 22.36 2.33
CA TYR A 58 -8.22 21.65 2.57
C TYR A 58 -9.39 22.59 2.84
N HIS A 59 -10.57 22.06 2.57
CA HIS A 59 -11.87 22.65 2.82
C HIS A 59 -12.70 21.70 3.67
N PHE A 60 -13.20 22.19 4.80
CA PHE A 60 -14.11 21.44 5.66
C PHE A 60 -15.53 21.50 5.09
N ALA A 61 -16.02 20.37 4.60
CA ALA A 61 -17.29 20.26 3.90
C ALA A 61 -18.49 20.43 4.83
N ARG A 62 -19.50 21.18 4.37
CA ARG A 62 -20.80 21.36 5.03
C ARG A 62 -21.97 21.11 4.08
N PHE A 63 -21.71 20.42 2.97
CA PHE A 63 -22.68 20.19 1.89
C PHE A 63 -23.51 18.91 2.06
N GLY A 64 -23.13 18.00 2.96
CA GLY A 64 -23.82 16.72 3.15
C GLY A 64 -23.96 15.92 1.85
N GLY A 65 -25.20 15.72 1.39
CA GLY A 65 -25.51 15.05 0.11
C GLY A 65 -25.94 15.99 -1.02
N ASP A 66 -25.83 17.31 -0.85
CA ASP A 66 -26.26 18.30 -1.85
C ASP A 66 -25.14 18.66 -2.82
N VAL A 67 -25.30 18.22 -4.08
CA VAL A 67 -24.35 18.47 -5.18
C VAL A 67 -24.20 19.96 -5.51
N ASN A 68 -25.28 20.74 -5.49
CA ASN A 68 -25.21 22.17 -5.82
C ASN A 68 -24.44 22.92 -4.74
N ARG A 69 -24.66 22.55 -3.48
CA ARG A 69 -23.91 23.11 -2.36
C ARG A 69 -22.44 22.67 -2.39
N ALA A 70 -22.14 21.41 -2.71
CA ALA A 70 -20.77 20.94 -2.88
C ALA A 70 -20.01 21.74 -3.96
N VAL A 71 -20.67 22.05 -5.08
CA VAL A 71 -20.10 22.92 -6.13
C VAL A 71 -19.87 24.34 -5.62
N ALA A 72 -20.81 24.91 -4.87
CA ALA A 72 -20.67 26.25 -4.30
C ALA A 72 -19.51 26.33 -3.29
N GLU A 73 -19.39 25.33 -2.41
CA GLU A 73 -18.30 25.20 -1.43
C GLU A 73 -16.94 25.02 -2.13
N ALA A 74 -16.86 24.19 -3.17
CA ALA A 74 -15.63 24.04 -3.96
C ALA A 74 -15.22 25.34 -4.66
N ASN A 75 -16.16 26.07 -5.26
CA ASN A 75 -15.86 27.36 -5.89
C ASN A 75 -15.40 28.41 -4.87
N PHE A 76 -16.03 28.43 -3.69
CA PHE A 76 -15.62 29.31 -2.59
C PHE A 76 -14.21 28.97 -2.11
N PHE A 77 -13.89 27.68 -1.95
CA PHE A 77 -12.56 27.21 -1.61
C PHE A 77 -11.50 27.62 -2.65
N ILE A 78 -11.73 27.31 -3.93
CA ILE A 78 -10.78 27.55 -5.03
C ILE A 78 -10.51 29.04 -5.23
N SER A 79 -11.52 29.90 -5.06
CA SER A 79 -11.37 31.36 -5.19
C SER A 79 -10.60 32.03 -4.05
N ASN A 80 -10.33 31.31 -2.95
CA ASN A 80 -9.70 31.85 -1.75
C ASN A 80 -8.34 31.21 -1.40
N LEU A 81 -7.75 30.47 -2.34
CA LEU A 81 -6.45 29.83 -2.17
C LEU A 81 -5.33 30.87 -2.02
N PRO A 82 -4.46 30.77 -0.99
CA PRO A 82 -3.35 31.71 -0.80
C PRO A 82 -2.24 31.62 -1.86
N ALA A 83 -2.03 30.43 -2.43
CA ALA A 83 -1.01 30.16 -3.44
C ALA A 83 -1.42 28.96 -4.31
N LYS A 84 -0.72 28.75 -5.43
CA LYS A 84 -0.89 27.53 -6.24
C LYS A 84 -0.16 26.37 -5.58
N VAL A 85 -0.84 25.23 -5.46
CA VAL A 85 -0.34 23.98 -4.89
C VAL A 85 -0.72 22.80 -5.80
N SER A 86 -0.26 21.59 -5.45
CA SER A 86 -0.59 20.37 -6.21
C SER A 86 -1.97 19.82 -5.84
N TYR A 87 -2.31 19.82 -4.56
CA TYR A 87 -3.45 19.09 -4.02
C TYR A 87 -4.51 20.00 -3.41
N LEU A 88 -5.77 19.68 -3.64
CA LEU A 88 -6.90 20.26 -2.91
C LEU A 88 -7.70 19.12 -2.27
N VAL A 89 -7.99 19.27 -0.98
CA VAL A 89 -8.61 18.22 -0.17
C VAL A 89 -10.06 18.61 0.14
N CYS A 90 -10.97 17.68 -0.14
CA CYS A 90 -12.31 17.65 0.40
C CYS A 90 -12.26 16.94 1.76
N ASP A 91 -12.35 17.69 2.84
CA ASP A 91 -12.45 17.14 4.20
C ASP A 91 -13.93 16.90 4.49
N TYR A 92 -14.34 15.63 4.45
CA TYR A 92 -15.73 15.17 4.57
C TYR A 92 -15.86 14.18 5.73
N GLU A 93 -16.11 14.71 6.92
CA GLU A 93 -16.16 13.95 8.16
C GLU A 93 -17.32 14.36 9.08
N ASP A 94 -18.23 15.20 8.58
CA ASP A 94 -19.41 15.68 9.30
C ASP A 94 -20.57 16.01 8.34
N ASP A 95 -21.78 16.16 8.89
CA ASP A 95 -23.01 16.58 8.18
C ASP A 95 -23.46 15.67 7.01
N ALA A 96 -23.05 14.40 6.98
CA ALA A 96 -23.53 13.44 5.99
C ALA A 96 -25.06 13.37 5.98
N SER A 97 -25.63 13.36 4.77
CA SER A 97 -27.06 13.05 4.63
C SER A 97 -27.30 11.56 4.85
N ALA A 98 -28.57 11.18 5.01
CA ALA A 98 -28.96 9.77 5.11
C ALA A 98 -28.72 8.96 3.83
N SER A 99 -28.46 9.59 2.67
CA SER A 99 -28.24 8.90 1.40
C SER A 99 -26.76 8.80 1.08
N VAL A 100 -26.18 7.61 1.23
CA VAL A 100 -24.80 7.29 0.87
C VAL A 100 -24.48 7.69 -0.58
N GLN A 101 -25.40 7.45 -1.52
CA GLN A 101 -25.17 7.81 -2.92
C GLN A 101 -25.23 9.33 -3.14
N ALA A 102 -26.12 10.05 -2.45
CA ALA A 102 -26.15 11.51 -2.54
C ALA A 102 -24.85 12.14 -1.98
N ASN A 103 -24.39 11.67 -0.82
CA ASN A 103 -23.10 12.04 -0.24
C ASN A 103 -21.95 11.79 -1.22
N THR A 104 -21.90 10.58 -1.80
CA THR A 104 -20.89 10.19 -2.79
C THR A 104 -20.90 11.11 -4.01
N ASN A 105 -22.08 11.42 -4.55
CA ASN A 105 -22.23 12.32 -5.69
C ASN A 105 -21.77 13.75 -5.36
N ALA A 106 -22.09 14.24 -4.16
CA ALA A 106 -21.70 15.57 -3.70
C ALA A 106 -20.17 15.68 -3.52
N VAL A 107 -19.55 14.67 -2.89
CA VAL A 107 -18.08 14.58 -2.77
C VAL A 107 -17.41 14.54 -4.15
N ILE A 108 -17.91 13.71 -5.07
CA ILE A 108 -17.38 13.66 -6.44
C ILE A 108 -17.53 15.01 -7.15
N ALA A 109 -18.66 15.70 -6.99
CA ALA A 109 -18.87 17.02 -7.59
C ALA A 109 -17.90 18.08 -7.03
N PHE A 110 -17.60 18.04 -5.74
CA PHE A 110 -16.57 18.90 -5.13
C PHE A 110 -15.18 18.60 -5.73
N MET A 111 -14.81 17.32 -5.77
CA MET A 111 -13.52 16.87 -6.32
C MET A 111 -13.39 17.19 -7.82
N ASP A 112 -14.49 17.10 -8.58
CA ASP A 112 -14.55 17.50 -9.98
C ASP A 112 -14.22 18.97 -10.16
N LYS A 113 -14.72 19.86 -9.30
CA LYS A 113 -14.39 21.29 -9.37
C LYS A 113 -12.91 21.55 -9.10
N CYS A 114 -12.33 20.85 -8.12
CA CYS A 114 -10.89 20.92 -7.86
C CYS A 114 -10.07 20.43 -9.05
N SER A 115 -10.45 19.29 -9.65
CA SER A 115 -9.80 18.72 -10.84
C SER A 115 -9.90 19.64 -12.06
N GLN A 116 -11.10 20.16 -12.34
CA GLN A 116 -11.35 21.12 -13.43
C GLN A 116 -10.53 22.41 -13.29
N ALA A 117 -10.23 22.84 -12.06
CA ALA A 117 -9.37 23.98 -11.78
C ALA A 117 -7.86 23.65 -11.85
N GLY A 118 -7.49 22.45 -12.30
CA GLY A 118 -6.10 22.02 -12.51
C GLY A 118 -5.37 21.65 -11.22
N TYR A 119 -6.08 21.05 -10.26
CA TYR A 119 -5.50 20.49 -9.02
C TYR A 119 -5.75 18.98 -8.96
N LYS A 120 -5.00 18.28 -8.13
CA LYS A 120 -5.26 16.86 -7.82
C LYS A 120 -6.20 16.78 -6.62
N PRO A 121 -7.46 16.36 -6.78
CA PRO A 121 -8.39 16.27 -5.66
C PRO A 121 -8.06 15.09 -4.74
N ILE A 122 -8.26 15.28 -3.44
CA ILE A 122 -8.11 14.27 -2.40
C ILE A 122 -9.38 14.25 -1.55
N TYR A 123 -9.83 13.05 -1.19
CA TYR A 123 -10.87 12.84 -0.18
C TYR A 123 -10.22 12.58 1.16
N TYR A 124 -10.55 13.37 2.18
CA TYR A 124 -10.15 13.15 3.56
C TYR A 124 -11.35 12.78 4.43
N SER A 125 -11.16 11.79 5.30
CA SER A 125 -12.10 11.36 6.34
C SER A 125 -11.43 10.32 7.26
N TYR A 126 -12.21 9.67 8.13
CA TYR A 126 -11.81 8.48 8.88
C TYR A 126 -12.62 7.25 8.46
N LYS A 127 -12.03 6.06 8.63
CA LYS A 127 -12.55 4.80 8.04
C LYS A 127 -14.01 4.48 8.41
N PRO A 128 -14.44 4.45 9.69
CA PRO A 128 -15.83 4.20 10.06
C PRO A 128 -16.82 5.13 9.35
N TYR A 129 -16.57 6.44 9.37
CA TYR A 129 -17.44 7.44 8.75
C TYR A 129 -17.54 7.26 7.24
N THR A 130 -16.39 6.99 6.59
CA THR A 130 -16.37 6.73 5.15
C THR A 130 -17.24 5.53 4.81
N LEU A 131 -17.07 4.41 5.52
CA LEU A 131 -17.82 3.17 5.24
C LEU A 131 -19.33 3.31 5.52
N GLU A 132 -19.71 4.15 6.48
CA GLU A 132 -21.10 4.40 6.82
C GLU A 132 -21.79 5.35 5.83
N HIS A 133 -21.08 6.38 5.34
CA HIS A 133 -21.73 7.49 4.65
C HIS A 133 -21.36 7.67 3.18
N VAL A 134 -20.33 6.99 2.66
CA VAL A 134 -19.81 7.23 1.30
C VAL A 134 -19.43 5.92 0.61
N ASN A 135 -19.80 5.76 -0.66
CA ASN A 135 -19.27 4.70 -1.51
C ASN A 135 -17.91 5.13 -2.08
N TYR A 136 -16.85 4.99 -1.28
CA TYR A 136 -15.51 5.44 -1.64
C TYR A 136 -14.93 4.76 -2.89
N GLN A 137 -15.42 3.57 -3.25
CA GLN A 137 -14.98 2.89 -4.47
C GLN A 137 -15.38 3.67 -5.74
N GLN A 138 -16.52 4.40 -5.73
CA GLN A 138 -16.87 5.29 -6.82
C GLN A 138 -15.96 6.52 -6.89
N ILE A 139 -15.49 7.02 -5.75
CA ILE A 139 -14.48 8.08 -5.71
C ILE A 139 -13.20 7.56 -6.35
N LEU A 140 -12.71 6.39 -5.94
CA LEU A 140 -11.48 5.79 -6.46
C LEU A 140 -11.54 5.42 -7.93
N ALA A 141 -12.71 4.98 -8.43
CA ALA A 141 -12.92 4.69 -9.84
C ALA A 141 -12.69 5.93 -10.71
N LYS A 142 -13.02 7.13 -10.20
CA LYS A 142 -12.81 8.40 -10.92
C LYS A 142 -11.47 9.05 -10.59
N TYR A 143 -11.04 8.93 -9.34
CA TYR A 143 -9.81 9.51 -8.79
C TYR A 143 -8.98 8.41 -8.12
N PRO A 144 -8.21 7.63 -8.88
CA PRO A 144 -7.38 6.58 -8.30
C PRO A 144 -6.37 7.15 -7.31
N ASN A 145 -6.13 6.41 -6.22
CA ASN A 145 -5.13 6.77 -5.20
C ASN A 145 -5.34 8.18 -4.61
N SER A 146 -6.59 8.51 -4.27
CA SER A 146 -7.00 9.85 -3.82
C SER A 146 -7.50 9.92 -2.38
N LEU A 147 -7.32 8.88 -1.55
CA LEU A 147 -7.77 8.94 -0.16
C LEU A 147 -6.66 9.42 0.77
N TRP A 148 -7.03 10.24 1.74
CA TRP A 148 -6.27 10.58 2.92
C TRP A 148 -7.10 10.18 4.14
N ILE A 149 -6.69 9.13 4.86
CA ILE A 149 -7.53 8.54 5.91
C ILE A 149 -6.90 8.75 7.28
N ALA A 150 -7.71 9.14 8.26
CA ALA A 150 -7.32 9.24 9.65
C ALA A 150 -7.57 7.93 10.43
N ALA A 151 -6.61 7.55 11.27
CA ALA A 151 -6.76 6.54 12.31
C ALA A 151 -5.66 6.70 13.35
N TYR A 152 -6.05 6.81 14.62
CA TYR A 152 -5.14 7.06 15.74
C TYR A 152 -5.21 5.94 16.77
N PRO A 153 -4.08 5.53 17.37
CA PRO A 153 -4.11 4.49 18.39
C PRO A 153 -4.74 4.99 19.70
N ASN A 154 -4.61 6.29 19.97
CA ASN A 154 -5.11 7.01 21.14
C ASN A 154 -4.85 8.52 20.97
N ASN A 155 -5.16 9.32 22.00
CA ASN A 155 -4.89 10.76 22.05
C ASN A 155 -3.60 11.10 22.82
N LEU A 156 -2.65 10.18 22.90
CA LEU A 156 -1.35 10.38 23.54
C LEU A 156 -0.29 10.71 22.48
N TYR A 157 0.76 11.40 22.92
CA TYR A 157 1.89 11.77 22.07
C TYR A 157 2.40 10.57 21.25
N THR A 158 2.25 10.67 19.93
CA THR A 158 2.56 9.61 18.97
C THR A 158 3.38 10.20 17.83
N PRO A 159 4.73 10.25 17.91
CA PRO A 159 5.55 10.89 16.89
C PRO A 159 5.67 10.08 15.59
N ASP A 160 5.43 8.77 15.65
CA ASP A 160 5.61 7.84 14.54
C ASP A 160 4.38 6.94 14.31
N PRO A 161 4.15 6.44 13.09
CA PRO A 161 2.97 5.65 12.77
C PRO A 161 2.94 4.28 13.49
N ALA A 162 1.81 3.97 14.13
CA ALA A 162 1.54 2.66 14.74
C ALA A 162 0.87 1.72 13.73
N TRP A 163 1.65 1.04 12.87
CA TRP A 163 1.13 0.24 11.74
C TRP A 163 0.06 -0.80 12.08
N SER A 164 -0.02 -1.27 13.33
CA SER A 164 -1.08 -2.20 13.78
C SER A 164 -2.50 -1.62 13.70
N ILE A 165 -2.63 -0.30 13.60
CA ILE A 165 -3.91 0.40 13.47
C ILE A 165 -4.12 1.01 12.08
N PHE A 166 -3.28 0.64 11.12
CA PHE A 166 -3.38 1.15 9.75
C PHE A 166 -4.81 0.98 9.21
N PRO A 167 -5.45 2.05 8.69
CA PRO A 167 -6.85 1.99 8.29
C PRO A 167 -7.01 1.31 6.94
N SER A 168 -6.86 -0.03 6.88
CA SER A 168 -6.85 -0.79 5.62
C SER A 168 -8.08 -0.48 4.75
N MET A 169 -7.85 0.27 3.67
CA MET A 169 -8.79 0.61 2.58
C MET A 169 -7.99 0.76 1.30
N ASP A 170 -8.63 0.59 0.14
CA ASP A 170 -7.97 0.78 -1.14
C ASP A 170 -7.62 2.25 -1.39
N GLY A 171 -6.62 2.50 -2.24
CA GLY A 171 -6.34 3.83 -2.79
C GLY A 171 -5.92 4.90 -1.78
N ILE A 172 -5.45 4.50 -0.59
CA ILE A 172 -4.90 5.44 0.40
C ILE A 172 -3.57 5.99 -0.09
N ARG A 173 -3.54 7.31 -0.31
CA ARG A 173 -2.34 8.07 -0.66
C ARG A 173 -1.62 8.56 0.60
N TRP A 174 -2.37 9.02 1.59
CA TRP A 174 -1.83 9.55 2.85
C TRP A 174 -2.57 8.99 4.06
N TRP A 175 -1.87 8.85 5.17
CA TRP A 175 -2.45 8.43 6.45
C TRP A 175 -2.15 9.46 7.53
N GLN A 176 -3.19 10.03 8.13
CA GLN A 176 -3.09 10.81 9.36
C GLN A 176 -3.07 9.83 10.53
N PHE A 177 -1.90 9.64 11.13
CA PHE A 177 -1.68 8.57 12.12
C PHE A 177 -1.80 9.06 13.56
N THR A 178 -1.90 10.37 13.77
CA THR A 178 -2.11 10.99 15.08
C THR A 178 -2.67 12.40 14.95
N SER A 179 -3.38 12.85 15.98
CA SER A 179 -3.72 14.25 16.26
C SER A 179 -2.84 14.89 17.35
N THR A 180 -1.83 14.17 17.82
CA THR A 180 -0.93 14.56 18.92
C THR A 180 0.54 14.28 18.54
N GLY A 181 0.96 14.80 17.39
CA GLY A 181 2.33 14.71 16.88
C GLY A 181 3.35 15.57 17.64
N LEU A 182 2.90 16.39 18.59
CA LEU A 182 3.71 17.13 19.55
C LEU A 182 3.23 16.87 20.99
N PRO A 183 4.13 16.85 21.98
CA PRO A 183 3.79 16.47 23.37
C PRO A 183 2.90 17.50 24.08
N ASP A 184 3.10 18.80 23.82
CA ASP A 184 2.45 19.89 24.58
C ASP A 184 1.34 20.60 23.78
N ARG A 185 0.99 20.09 22.59
CA ARG A 185 -0.07 20.64 21.74
C ARG A 185 -0.60 19.59 20.78
N GLY A 186 -1.92 19.56 20.58
CA GLY A 186 -2.53 18.80 19.50
C GLY A 186 -1.96 19.26 18.15
N LEU A 187 -1.48 18.31 17.38
CA LEU A 187 -0.97 18.53 16.03
C LEU A 187 -1.18 17.27 15.20
N ASP A 188 -1.90 17.43 14.10
CA ASP A 188 -2.13 16.38 13.16
C ASP A 188 -0.87 16.06 12.36
N LYS A 189 -0.50 14.78 12.31
CA LYS A 189 0.72 14.33 11.64
C LYS A 189 0.42 13.16 10.71
N ASN A 190 1.05 13.22 9.55
CA ASN A 190 0.71 12.39 8.41
C ASN A 190 1.94 11.72 7.82
N VAL A 191 1.74 10.54 7.25
CA VAL A 191 2.75 9.81 6.47
C VAL A 191 2.25 9.59 5.05
N VAL A 192 3.16 9.76 4.09
CA VAL A 192 2.91 9.53 2.66
C VAL A 192 3.09 8.05 2.33
N LEU A 193 2.07 7.43 1.74
CA LEU A 193 2.10 6.02 1.33
C LEU A 193 2.46 5.84 -0.14
N LEU A 194 2.18 6.84 -0.96
CA LEU A 194 2.40 6.80 -2.40
C LEU A 194 3.19 8.00 -2.87
N ASP A 195 4.15 7.76 -3.76
CA ASP A 195 4.89 8.82 -4.43
C ASP A 195 3.95 9.74 -5.23
N ASP A 196 4.32 11.01 -5.32
CA ASP A 196 3.84 11.85 -6.40
C ASP A 196 4.57 11.42 -7.68
N ASN A 197 3.83 10.91 -8.66
CA ASN A 197 4.40 10.51 -9.94
C ASN A 197 5.20 11.66 -10.57
N VAL A 198 6.44 11.39 -10.97
CA VAL A 198 7.16 12.17 -11.98
C VAL A 198 6.35 12.03 -13.27
N THR A 199 6.09 13.14 -13.95
CA THR A 199 5.30 13.24 -15.18
C THR A 199 5.48 12.10 -16.16
N GLY A 200 4.36 11.51 -16.57
CA GLY A 200 4.22 10.66 -17.74
C GLY A 200 2.80 10.79 -18.26
N THR A 201 2.57 11.73 -19.16
CA THR A 201 1.42 11.72 -20.08
C THR A 201 1.51 10.44 -20.89
N GLY A 202 0.85 9.39 -20.42
CA GLY A 202 0.68 8.16 -21.14
C GLY A 202 -0.75 7.71 -20.90
N THR A 203 -1.58 7.88 -21.91
CA THR A 203 -2.79 7.08 -22.09
C THR A 203 -2.37 5.61 -21.95
N GLN A 204 -2.52 5.04 -20.76
CA GLN A 204 -2.37 3.60 -20.62
C GLN A 204 -3.67 3.01 -21.16
N SER A 205 -3.64 2.64 -22.44
CA SER A 205 -4.50 1.56 -22.89
C SER A 205 -4.25 0.40 -21.93
N THR A 206 -5.31 -0.02 -21.27
CA THR A 206 -5.37 -1.23 -20.46
C THR A 206 -4.97 -2.43 -21.33
N ASN A 207 -3.69 -2.78 -21.25
CA ASN A 207 -3.17 -4.11 -21.52
C ASN A 207 -2.05 -4.32 -20.51
N PHE A 208 -2.41 -4.38 -19.23
CA PHE A 208 -1.51 -4.89 -18.23
C PHE A 208 -1.33 -6.39 -18.52
N LYS A 209 -0.19 -6.77 -19.12
CA LYS A 209 0.46 -8.01 -18.70
C LYS A 209 1.08 -7.67 -17.34
N GLY A 210 0.27 -7.74 -16.29
CA GLY A 210 0.62 -7.27 -14.95
C GLY A 210 0.02 -8.18 -13.92
N GLU A 211 0.83 -8.57 -12.95
CA GLU A 211 0.53 -9.56 -11.91
C GLU A 211 -0.74 -9.24 -11.13
N GLU A 212 -1.68 -10.19 -11.11
CA GLU A 212 -2.80 -10.21 -10.15
C GLU A 212 -2.39 -10.85 -8.81
N THR A 213 -1.24 -11.54 -8.76
CA THR A 213 -0.83 -12.43 -7.66
C THR A 213 0.61 -12.18 -7.22
N MET A 214 0.85 -12.20 -5.91
CA MET A 214 2.18 -12.01 -5.31
C MET A 214 3.01 -13.29 -5.32
N ASP A 215 3.30 -13.85 -6.48
CA ASP A 215 4.13 -15.06 -6.56
C ASP A 215 5.62 -14.71 -6.46
N PHE A 216 6.37 -15.43 -5.63
CA PHE A 216 7.82 -15.23 -5.53
C PHE A 216 8.57 -16.47 -5.05
N LEU A 217 9.87 -16.49 -5.32
CA LEU A 217 10.81 -17.47 -4.80
C LEU A 217 11.50 -16.93 -3.55
N PHE A 218 11.77 -17.77 -2.56
CA PHE A 218 12.55 -17.36 -1.39
C PHE A 218 13.34 -18.49 -0.75
N ASN A 219 14.42 -18.14 -0.06
CA ASN A 219 15.10 -19.03 0.88
C ASN A 219 15.37 -18.31 2.20
N ILE A 220 15.53 -19.09 3.27
CA ILE A 220 15.80 -18.57 4.62
C ILE A 220 17.08 -19.22 5.13
N LYS A 221 18.01 -18.39 5.63
CA LYS A 221 19.27 -18.82 6.23
C LYS A 221 19.28 -18.60 7.74
N GLY A 222 19.84 -19.55 8.47
CA GLY A 222 20.05 -19.46 9.92
C GLY A 222 18.79 -19.64 10.79
N ASP A 223 17.59 -19.82 10.23
CA ASP A 223 16.39 -20.15 11.03
C ASP A 223 16.23 -21.68 11.11
N PRO A 224 16.32 -22.31 12.30
CA PRO A 224 16.12 -23.75 12.47
C PRO A 224 14.74 -24.27 12.07
N GLN A 225 13.74 -23.40 11.92
CA GLN A 225 12.41 -23.78 11.45
C GLN A 225 12.36 -24.07 9.95
N TRP A 226 13.37 -23.62 9.20
CA TRP A 226 13.48 -23.73 7.76
C TRP A 226 14.69 -24.57 7.37
N ASN A 227 14.58 -25.28 6.25
CA ASN A 227 15.71 -26.04 5.74
C ASN A 227 16.67 -25.08 5.03
N GLU A 228 17.81 -24.82 5.65
CA GLU A 228 18.83 -23.95 5.06
C GLU A 228 19.30 -24.51 3.71
N GLY A 229 19.34 -23.65 2.70
CA GLY A 229 19.67 -24.03 1.31
C GLY A 229 18.48 -24.50 0.47
N THR A 230 17.29 -24.71 1.06
CA THR A 230 16.06 -24.98 0.28
C THR A 230 15.50 -23.70 -0.33
N LEU A 231 15.16 -23.76 -1.62
CA LEU A 231 14.41 -22.72 -2.32
C LEU A 231 12.92 -23.05 -2.27
N TYR A 232 12.11 -22.08 -1.86
CA TYR A 232 10.66 -22.19 -1.74
C TYR A 232 9.99 -21.31 -2.79
N PHE A 233 8.83 -21.76 -3.27
CA PHE A 233 7.91 -20.98 -4.08
C PHE A 233 6.69 -20.64 -3.22
N TYR A 234 6.36 -19.35 -3.14
CA TYR A 234 5.11 -18.87 -2.56
C TYR A 234 4.13 -18.54 -3.69
N ASN A 235 2.93 -19.11 -3.58
CA ASN A 235 1.81 -18.85 -4.47
C ASN A 235 0.90 -17.80 -3.83
N GLY A 236 0.89 -16.59 -4.38
CA GLY A 236 0.12 -15.45 -3.90
C GLY A 236 -1.37 -15.56 -4.18
N HIS A 237 -1.81 -16.45 -5.09
CA HIS A 237 -3.22 -16.72 -5.31
C HIS A 237 -3.81 -17.60 -4.20
N THR A 238 -3.07 -18.64 -3.79
CA THR A 238 -3.57 -19.65 -2.83
C THR A 238 -3.02 -19.48 -1.43
N ASN A 239 -2.11 -18.52 -1.19
CA ASN A 239 -1.35 -18.37 0.05
C ASN A 239 -0.58 -19.62 0.47
N GLN A 240 -0.14 -20.44 -0.49
CA GLN A 240 0.58 -21.68 -0.22
C GLN A 240 2.08 -21.55 -0.44
N ILE A 241 2.86 -22.28 0.35
CA ILE A 241 4.31 -22.37 0.23
C ILE A 241 4.68 -23.80 -0.16
N ARG A 242 5.51 -23.95 -1.18
CA ARG A 242 6.05 -25.25 -1.60
C ARG A 242 7.58 -25.19 -1.67
N ALA A 243 8.26 -26.18 -1.10
CA ALA A 243 9.68 -26.37 -1.34
C ALA A 243 9.90 -26.90 -2.77
N LEU A 244 10.84 -26.32 -3.51
CA LEU A 244 11.22 -26.85 -4.82
C LEU A 244 12.07 -28.11 -4.64
N ALA A 245 11.75 -29.14 -5.41
CA ALA A 245 12.39 -30.45 -5.31
C ALA A 245 13.56 -30.63 -6.31
N HIS A 246 13.60 -29.83 -7.37
CA HIS A 246 14.61 -29.93 -8.42
C HIS A 246 14.96 -28.55 -9.00
N ILE A 247 16.20 -28.39 -9.49
CA ILE A 247 16.66 -27.13 -10.10
C ILE A 247 15.85 -26.73 -11.34
N ASP A 248 15.32 -27.73 -12.06
CA ASP A 248 14.50 -27.46 -13.25
C ASP A 248 13.13 -26.87 -12.89
N GLU A 249 12.58 -27.15 -11.71
CA GLU A 249 11.34 -26.49 -11.27
C GLU A 249 11.53 -24.97 -11.17
N MET A 250 12.68 -24.53 -10.66
CA MET A 250 13.02 -23.11 -10.58
C MET A 250 13.13 -22.50 -11.99
N LYS A 251 13.84 -23.17 -12.92
CA LYS A 251 14.00 -22.69 -14.30
C LYS A 251 12.67 -22.60 -15.04
N ILE A 252 11.80 -23.60 -14.86
CA ILE A 252 10.47 -23.64 -15.48
C ILE A 252 9.61 -22.51 -14.93
N ILE A 253 9.55 -22.34 -13.61
CA ILE A 253 8.79 -21.24 -12.97
C ILE A 253 9.31 -19.89 -13.47
N GLN A 254 10.63 -19.70 -13.48
CA GLN A 254 11.29 -18.49 -13.96
C GLN A 254 10.92 -18.16 -15.40
N GLN A 255 11.00 -19.15 -16.31
CA GLN A 255 10.72 -18.99 -17.72
C GLN A 255 9.23 -18.69 -17.98
N ILE A 256 8.33 -19.50 -17.43
CA ILE A 256 6.88 -19.33 -17.61
C ILE A 256 6.42 -18.00 -17.04
N TYR A 257 6.93 -17.61 -15.87
CA TYR A 257 6.61 -16.33 -15.26
C TYR A 257 7.06 -15.16 -16.14
N LYS A 258 8.27 -15.23 -16.70
CA LYS A 258 8.79 -14.23 -17.62
C LYS A 258 7.99 -14.13 -18.91
N ASP A 259 7.55 -15.25 -19.45
CA ASP A 259 6.74 -15.28 -20.68
C ASP A 259 5.35 -14.63 -20.45
N ASN A 260 4.80 -14.80 -19.24
CA ASN A 260 3.50 -14.25 -18.85
C ASN A 260 3.57 -12.77 -18.43
N ASN A 261 4.54 -12.41 -17.59
CA ASN A 261 4.62 -11.09 -16.92
C ASN A 261 5.66 -10.15 -17.54
N GLY A 262 6.49 -10.64 -18.47
CA GLY A 262 7.51 -9.85 -19.16
C GLY A 262 8.77 -9.58 -18.35
N HIS A 263 8.88 -10.11 -17.13
CA HIS A 263 10.06 -10.01 -16.28
C HIS A 263 10.27 -11.25 -15.41
N ASP A 264 11.46 -11.35 -14.84
CA ASP A 264 11.85 -12.43 -13.95
C ASP A 264 11.01 -12.45 -12.67
N ILE A 265 10.64 -13.64 -12.18
CA ILE A 265 9.93 -13.78 -10.90
C ILE A 265 10.79 -13.23 -9.77
N PRO A 266 10.23 -12.44 -8.83
CA PRO A 266 10.98 -11.97 -7.68
C PRO A 266 11.56 -13.13 -6.87
N SER A 267 12.82 -12.99 -6.45
CA SER A 267 13.52 -13.99 -5.63
C SER A 267 14.22 -13.32 -4.45
N TYR A 268 14.03 -13.86 -3.25
CA TYR A 268 14.53 -13.28 -2.00
C TYR A 268 15.39 -14.25 -1.20
N THR A 269 16.41 -13.69 -0.53
CA THR A 269 17.15 -14.39 0.52
C THR A 269 16.98 -13.68 1.84
N TRP A 270 16.38 -14.37 2.80
CA TRP A 270 16.10 -13.85 4.13
C TRP A 270 16.93 -14.55 5.21
N THR A 271 17.05 -13.91 6.37
CA THR A 271 17.82 -14.44 7.50
C THR A 271 17.05 -14.28 8.81
N ASN A 272 17.42 -15.05 9.83
CA ASN A 272 16.85 -14.94 11.17
C ASN A 272 17.27 -13.66 11.94
N GLN A 273 18.31 -12.95 11.49
CA GLN A 273 18.79 -11.70 12.11
C GLN A 273 17.85 -10.52 11.82
N ALA A 274 17.19 -10.55 10.66
CA ALA A 274 16.16 -9.58 10.27
C ALA A 274 14.99 -10.37 9.65
N PRO A 275 14.03 -10.85 10.47
CA PRO A 275 13.04 -11.83 10.01
C PRO A 275 11.89 -11.17 9.24
N TRP A 276 12.20 -10.57 8.10
CA TRP A 276 11.24 -9.95 7.18
C TRP A 276 10.18 -10.97 6.74
N TYR A 277 10.59 -12.22 6.49
CA TYR A 277 9.70 -13.35 6.18
C TYR A 277 8.65 -13.60 7.27
N ALA A 278 9.04 -13.54 8.55
CA ALA A 278 8.11 -13.77 9.64
C ALA A 278 7.07 -12.66 9.73
N ARG A 279 7.46 -11.42 9.43
CA ARG A 279 6.53 -10.28 9.38
C ARG A 279 5.61 -10.38 8.17
N PHE A 280 6.15 -10.77 7.02
CA PHE A 280 5.39 -10.98 5.80
C PHE A 280 4.31 -12.06 5.97
N PHE A 281 4.66 -13.25 6.47
CA PHE A 281 3.69 -14.31 6.68
C PHE A 281 2.65 -13.98 7.76
N ARG A 282 3.02 -13.22 8.80
CA ARG A 282 2.05 -12.69 9.78
C ARG A 282 1.06 -11.71 9.16
N ALA A 283 1.51 -10.88 8.23
CA ALA A 283 0.63 -9.91 7.56
C ALA A 283 -0.39 -10.58 6.64
N LEU A 284 0.00 -11.67 5.98
CA LEU A 284 -0.87 -12.42 5.07
C LEU A 284 -1.92 -13.29 5.77
N ASN A 285 -1.63 -13.73 7.00
CA ASN A 285 -2.54 -14.59 7.76
C ASN A 285 -2.53 -14.23 9.26
N PRO A 286 -3.24 -13.16 9.66
CA PRO A 286 -3.17 -12.57 11.00
C PRO A 286 -3.73 -13.47 12.12
N ASP A 287 -4.57 -14.46 11.79
CA ASP A 287 -5.21 -15.37 12.76
C ASP A 287 -4.49 -16.73 12.91
N SER A 288 -3.46 -17.00 12.09
CA SER A 288 -2.73 -18.27 12.11
C SER A 288 -1.79 -18.38 13.31
N THR A 289 -2.28 -18.98 14.40
CA THR A 289 -1.48 -19.40 15.56
C THR A 289 -0.57 -20.59 15.23
N SER A 290 0.33 -20.49 14.24
CA SER A 290 1.45 -21.40 13.97
C SER A 290 1.15 -22.90 13.70
N ALA A 291 -0.04 -23.41 13.98
CA ALA A 291 -0.36 -24.83 13.91
C ALA A 291 -0.65 -25.28 12.47
N GLU A 292 -1.42 -24.50 11.71
CA GLU A 292 -1.78 -24.82 10.31
C GLU A 292 -0.57 -24.75 9.36
N ILE A 293 0.33 -23.79 9.57
CA ILE A 293 1.60 -23.70 8.82
C ILE A 293 2.54 -24.85 9.22
N LYS A 294 2.59 -25.23 10.51
CA LYS A 294 3.35 -26.41 10.96
C LYS A 294 2.77 -27.72 10.42
N GLU A 295 1.45 -27.84 10.31
CA GLU A 295 0.79 -28.99 9.68
C GLU A 295 1.01 -29.03 8.17
N ALA A 296 0.96 -27.89 7.47
CA ALA A 296 1.32 -27.83 6.05
C ALA A 296 2.79 -28.23 5.83
N ILE A 297 3.71 -27.77 6.70
CA ILE A 297 5.13 -28.18 6.68
C ILE A 297 5.29 -29.68 7.00
N LYS A 298 4.49 -30.22 7.93
CA LYS A 298 4.51 -31.65 8.31
C LYS A 298 3.97 -32.54 7.18
N ALA A 299 2.84 -32.20 6.59
CA ALA A 299 2.25 -32.91 5.45
C ALA A 299 3.21 -32.92 4.24
N THR A 300 3.91 -31.81 4.00
CA THR A 300 4.93 -31.70 2.94
C THR A 300 6.16 -32.56 3.24
N LYS A 301 6.59 -32.67 4.51
CA LYS A 301 7.68 -33.57 4.93
C LYS A 301 7.31 -35.05 4.77
N GLU A 302 6.07 -35.42 5.07
CA GLU A 302 5.57 -36.80 4.93
C GLU A 302 5.41 -37.21 3.46
N GLN A 303 4.93 -36.30 2.59
CA GLN A 303 4.88 -36.54 1.14
C GLN A 303 6.28 -36.64 0.50
N ALA A 304 7.25 -35.83 0.94
CA ALA A 304 8.62 -35.91 0.47
C ALA A 304 9.30 -37.25 0.85
N LYS A 305 8.99 -37.79 2.04
CA LYS A 305 9.49 -39.09 2.49
C LYS A 305 8.91 -40.25 1.68
N ALA A 306 7.59 -40.27 1.47
CA ALA A 306 6.92 -41.30 0.68
C ALA A 306 7.44 -41.36 -0.77
N THR A 307 7.73 -40.20 -1.36
CA THR A 307 8.28 -40.08 -2.71
C THR A 307 9.72 -40.60 -2.79
N THR A 308 10.54 -40.31 -1.77
CA THR A 308 11.93 -40.77 -1.69
C THR A 308 12.02 -42.29 -1.49
N ASP A 309 11.14 -42.87 -0.67
CA ASP A 309 11.08 -44.31 -0.43
C ASP A 309 10.62 -45.07 -1.70
N ALA A 310 9.65 -44.51 -2.45
CA ALA A 310 9.20 -45.07 -3.73
C ALA A 310 10.30 -45.04 -4.81
N ILE A 311 11.04 -43.94 -4.93
CA ILE A 311 12.18 -43.81 -5.87
C ILE A 311 13.29 -44.79 -5.50
N THR A 312 13.59 -44.93 -4.21
CA THR A 312 14.64 -45.85 -3.72
C THR A 312 14.28 -47.32 -3.99
N ALA A 313 12.99 -47.68 -3.88
CA ALA A 313 12.51 -49.02 -4.21
C ALA A 313 12.63 -49.33 -5.71
N GLU A 314 12.36 -48.34 -6.58
CA GLU A 314 12.43 -48.51 -8.03
C GLU A 314 13.88 -48.56 -8.56
N ILE A 315 14.79 -47.76 -7.98
CA ILE A 315 16.24 -47.83 -8.26
C ILE A 315 16.82 -49.21 -7.90
N LYS A 316 16.32 -49.85 -6.84
CA LYS A 316 16.74 -51.20 -6.45
C LYS A 316 16.36 -52.27 -7.47
N LYS A 317 15.19 -52.14 -8.11
CA LYS A 317 14.75 -53.06 -9.18
C LYS A 317 15.57 -52.92 -10.47
N GLN A 318 16.08 -51.73 -10.77
CA GLN A 318 16.83 -51.48 -12.01
C GLN A 318 18.29 -51.95 -11.95
N LYS A 319 18.88 -52.15 -10.76
CA LYS A 319 20.27 -52.60 -10.61
C LYS A 319 20.51 -54.09 -10.86
N ASP A 320 19.47 -54.92 -10.91
CA ASP A 320 19.59 -56.38 -11.09
C ASP A 320 19.50 -56.86 -12.55
N VAL A 321 19.46 -55.95 -13.54
CA VAL A 321 19.42 -56.33 -14.96
C VAL A 321 20.79 -56.07 -15.64
N PRO A 322 21.59 -57.11 -15.98
CA PRO A 322 22.90 -56.91 -16.59
C PRO A 322 22.80 -56.53 -18.07
N GLN A 323 23.40 -55.40 -18.46
CA GLN A 323 23.55 -55.03 -19.88
C GLN A 323 24.89 -55.55 -20.45
N LYS A 324 24.83 -56.42 -21.46
CA LYS A 324 25.98 -56.80 -22.31
C LYS A 324 26.25 -55.70 -23.34
N VAL A 325 27.51 -55.29 -23.50
CA VAL A 325 27.96 -54.40 -24.58
C VAL A 325 29.10 -55.07 -25.34
N GLU A 326 28.89 -55.35 -26.62
CA GLU A 326 29.95 -55.78 -27.56
C GLU A 326 30.60 -54.55 -28.20
N VAL A 327 31.94 -54.56 -28.29
CA VAL A 327 32.74 -53.47 -28.89
C VAL A 327 33.47 -54.03 -30.11
N THR A 328 33.30 -53.39 -31.27
CA THR A 328 34.09 -53.67 -32.50
C THR A 328 35.06 -52.52 -32.75
N ILE A 329 36.35 -52.81 -32.89
CA ILE A 329 37.40 -51.84 -33.21
C ILE A 329 37.72 -51.93 -34.71
N LYS A 330 37.76 -50.79 -35.41
CA LYS A 330 38.37 -50.65 -36.73
C LYS A 330 39.60 -49.75 -36.60
N ASP A 331 40.77 -50.30 -36.93
CA ASP A 331 42.01 -49.54 -37.10
C ASP A 331 42.21 -49.21 -38.59
N ASP A 332 42.30 -47.92 -38.91
CA ASP A 332 42.73 -47.41 -40.20
C ASP A 332 44.26 -47.28 -40.26
N LYS A 333 44.91 -47.96 -41.21
CA LYS A 333 46.26 -47.58 -41.67
C LYS A 333 46.35 -47.67 -43.20
N LYS A 334 46.60 -46.49 -43.78
CA LYS A 334 47.19 -46.11 -45.09
C LYS A 334 46.82 -46.89 -46.34
#